data_AF-A0A2A5VTG4-F1
#
_entry.id   AF-A0A2A5VTG4-F1
#
_cell.length_a   1.000
_cell.length_b   1.000
_cell.length_c   1.000
_cell.angle_alpha   90.00
_cell.angle_beta   90.00
_cell.angle_gamma   90.00
#
_symmetry.space_group_name_H-M   'P 1'
#
loop_
_entity.id
_entity.type
_entity.pdbx_description
1 polymer ?
#
loop_
_entity_poly.entity_id
_entity_poly.type
_entity_poly.pdbx_seq_one_letter_code
_entity_poly.pdbx_strand_id
1 'polypeptide(L)'
;MIPRQILTESQTLLSSCRGLNQNLDAFGRAMDWGKDPDNFPVSKGYKRIRRINRALMETWFREISLVDIDTLPDEGGILFTTWHPGGMIDPMLMMTAIPGSLTFAAKHTLFKMPIIGRVVRAAGAKPVHRAQDSNVTEGDNTNRSAKNSSLIESLGDAVATGGRVAIFPEGVTHLEPHPVRLRTGAARILLHAIRKARDEGHPQPHVIPLGLHYSDQHRFRERVSLQVNQPLPIPPLPGEVGAPEPTAEDVEEFGEQAHDRVWCSVITEHLRMEMNRCNQAQETWEDRELVWRARRMIHVHRTLANQAPKGPLPYDKALLGSRRVRAAWQFQAANDPERTEKTESRFREHHEEMNQHGFRSWEITNREERISKRSLFKNMVYWIWSISWMLGVVSWGAVIGSIPPYMFTRLVTNKLGKNESNKSIMGTMKLLLSVLVYPIWWLLISVPIGWFISSPSSPLQDVNLPSIILPLLAGFPWPLMAIIVLLWWPLSARLHLKLYARASRSWRALRLGFKLRSGDVDWESLLKTHASLAQELATIGAGLVLPGDPDWLDPKPGVDDWQVVRSR
;
A
#
# COMPACT_ATOMS: atom_id res chain seq x y z
N MET A 1 29.83 23.41 -41.54
CA MET A 1 30.15 22.28 -40.64
C MET A 1 30.08 22.78 -39.21
N ILE A 2 29.00 22.46 -38.50
CA ILE A 2 28.83 22.76 -37.06
C ILE A 2 29.21 21.46 -36.31
N PRO A 3 30.00 21.50 -35.22
CA PRO A 3 30.58 20.29 -34.65
C PRO A 3 29.50 19.38 -34.03
N ARG A 4 29.60 18.07 -34.34
CA ARG A 4 28.76 16.98 -33.79
C ARG A 4 28.71 16.89 -32.26
N GLN A 5 29.54 17.64 -31.53
CA GLN A 5 29.57 17.69 -30.06
C GLN A 5 28.43 18.50 -29.42
N ILE A 6 27.79 19.43 -30.14
CA ILE A 6 26.71 20.27 -29.58
C ILE A 6 25.35 19.55 -29.59
N LEU A 7 25.17 18.56 -30.47
CA LEU A 7 23.93 17.78 -30.56
C LEU A 7 23.81 16.72 -29.46
N THR A 8 24.92 16.14 -29.00
CA THR A 8 24.94 15.15 -27.92
C THR A 8 24.67 15.74 -26.53
N GLU A 9 25.16 16.95 -26.22
CA GLU A 9 24.88 17.62 -24.94
C GLU A 9 23.43 18.11 -24.81
N SER A 10 22.79 18.47 -25.94
CA SER A 10 21.37 18.84 -25.94
C SER A 10 20.46 17.63 -25.63
N GLN A 11 20.85 16.43 -26.06
CA GLN A 11 20.10 15.19 -25.81
C GLN A 11 20.27 14.66 -24.37
N THR A 12 21.44 14.86 -23.74
CA THR A 12 21.64 14.55 -22.31
C THR A 12 20.93 15.53 -21.37
N LEU A 13 20.82 16.81 -21.74
CA LEU A 13 20.00 17.78 -21.00
C LEU A 13 18.50 17.50 -21.16
N LEU A 14 18.04 17.09 -22.35
CA LEU A 14 16.65 16.69 -22.59
C LEU A 14 16.28 15.37 -21.90
N SER A 15 17.21 14.41 -21.73
CA SER A 15 16.96 13.17 -20.99
C SER A 15 16.90 13.37 -19.47
N SER A 16 17.70 14.30 -18.92
CA SER A 16 17.60 14.74 -17.51
C SER A 16 16.26 15.42 -17.21
N CYS A 17 15.67 16.10 -18.19
CA CYS A 17 14.33 16.68 -18.09
C CYS A 17 13.19 15.65 -18.26
N ARG A 18 13.39 14.56 -19.02
CA ARG A 18 12.37 13.50 -19.18
C ARG A 18 12.11 12.69 -17.90
N GLY A 19 13.13 12.48 -17.06
CA GLY A 19 12.94 11.83 -15.74
C GLY A 19 12.13 12.68 -14.73
N LEU A 20 12.05 13.99 -14.95
CA LEU A 20 11.21 14.90 -14.16
C LEU A 20 9.76 14.96 -14.67
N ASN A 21 9.52 14.71 -15.97
CA ASN A 21 8.19 14.68 -16.56
C ASN A 21 7.42 13.36 -16.33
N GLN A 22 8.10 12.22 -16.17
CA GLN A 22 7.40 10.96 -15.83
C GLN A 22 6.65 11.02 -14.50
N ASN A 23 7.09 11.87 -13.56
CA ASN A 23 6.37 12.11 -12.30
C ASN A 23 5.23 13.15 -12.43
N LEU A 24 5.17 13.89 -13.54
CA LEU A 24 4.10 14.85 -13.83
C LEU A 24 2.96 14.19 -14.61
N ASP A 25 3.27 13.20 -15.47
CA ASP A 25 2.27 12.37 -16.17
C ASP A 25 1.54 11.38 -15.23
N ALA A 26 2.14 11.05 -14.09
CA ALA A 26 1.54 10.19 -13.06
C ALA A 26 0.28 10.78 -12.39
N PHE A 27 -0.02 12.07 -12.60
CA PHE A 27 -1.25 12.71 -12.10
C PHE A 27 -2.37 12.77 -13.16
N GLY A 28 -2.21 12.12 -14.32
CA GLY A 28 -3.13 12.22 -15.45
C GLY A 28 -3.57 10.92 -16.11
N ARG A 29 -2.85 9.80 -15.97
CA ARG A 29 -3.39 8.48 -16.34
C ARG A 29 -4.11 7.90 -15.13
N ALA A 30 -5.44 7.84 -15.20
CA ALA A 30 -6.21 6.96 -14.32
C ALA A 30 -5.61 5.55 -14.42
N MET A 31 -5.51 4.86 -13.27
CA MET A 31 -5.05 3.47 -13.27
C MET A 31 -5.95 2.66 -14.21
N ASP A 32 -5.34 1.84 -15.06
CA ASP A 32 -6.11 0.88 -15.86
C ASP A 32 -6.46 -0.30 -14.95
N TRP A 33 -7.62 -0.18 -14.33
CA TRP A 33 -8.15 -1.25 -13.49
C TRP A 33 -8.67 -2.35 -14.41
N GLY A 34 -8.24 -3.59 -14.15
CA GLY A 34 -8.66 -4.77 -14.91
C GLY A 34 -10.19 -4.84 -15.13
N LYS A 35 -10.59 -5.36 -16.29
CA LYS A 35 -12.00 -5.56 -16.63
C LYS A 35 -12.61 -6.66 -15.77
N ASP A 36 -13.89 -6.51 -15.43
CA ASP A 36 -14.63 -7.60 -14.82
C ASP A 36 -14.80 -8.72 -15.87
N PRO A 37 -14.63 -9.99 -15.49
CA PRO A 37 -14.85 -11.10 -16.40
C PRO A 37 -16.35 -11.28 -16.69
N ASP A 38 -16.68 -11.70 -17.91
CA ASP A 38 -18.06 -11.72 -18.42
C ASP A 38 -18.96 -12.73 -17.68
N ASN A 39 -18.36 -13.79 -17.14
CA ASN A 39 -19.04 -14.84 -16.37
C ASN A 39 -19.43 -14.41 -14.94
N PHE A 40 -18.97 -13.25 -14.44
CA PHE A 40 -19.27 -12.76 -13.09
C PHE A 40 -20.03 -11.42 -13.10
N PRO A 41 -21.37 -11.43 -13.12
CA PRO A 41 -22.17 -10.21 -13.18
C PRO A 41 -22.04 -9.38 -11.89
N VAL A 42 -21.38 -8.23 -12.00
CA VAL A 42 -21.22 -7.29 -10.88
C VAL A 42 -22.44 -6.37 -10.78
N SER A 43 -23.07 -6.30 -9.59
CA SER A 43 -24.26 -5.48 -9.38
C SER A 43 -23.99 -3.97 -9.61
N LYS A 44 -25.01 -3.23 -10.05
CA LYS A 44 -24.92 -1.78 -10.25
C LYS A 44 -24.49 -1.03 -8.97
N GLY A 45 -24.96 -1.50 -7.82
CA GLY A 45 -24.58 -0.96 -6.51
C GLY A 45 -23.09 -1.14 -6.24
N TYR A 46 -22.56 -2.34 -6.47
CA TYR A 46 -21.16 -2.65 -6.29
C TYR A 46 -20.28 -1.80 -7.24
N LYS A 47 -20.65 -1.68 -8.52
CA LYS A 47 -19.91 -0.84 -9.49
C LYS A 47 -19.82 0.63 -9.05
N ARG A 48 -20.88 1.19 -8.44
CA ARG A 48 -20.86 2.57 -7.89
C ARG A 48 -19.91 2.69 -6.70
N ILE A 49 -19.98 1.77 -5.75
CA ILE A 49 -19.07 1.74 -4.59
C ILE A 49 -17.62 1.58 -5.06
N ARG A 50 -17.36 0.66 -6.00
CA ARG A 50 -16.02 0.46 -6.57
C ARG A 50 -15.48 1.73 -7.21
N ARG A 51 -16.29 2.48 -7.96
CA ARG A 51 -15.87 3.76 -8.56
C ARG A 51 -15.44 4.78 -7.49
N ILE A 52 -16.19 4.87 -6.39
CA ILE A 52 -15.84 5.74 -5.26
C ILE A 52 -14.54 5.25 -4.61
N ASN A 53 -14.40 3.95 -4.35
CA ASN A 53 -13.18 3.38 -3.78
C ASN A 53 -11.98 3.64 -4.70
N ARG A 54 -12.10 3.53 -6.03
CA ARG A 54 -11.02 3.81 -6.98
C ARG A 54 -10.53 5.24 -6.86
N ALA A 55 -11.45 6.20 -6.84
CA ALA A 55 -11.11 7.62 -6.62
C ALA A 55 -10.44 7.86 -5.26
N LEU A 56 -10.93 7.22 -4.19
CA LEU A 56 -10.35 7.31 -2.86
C LEU A 56 -8.95 6.69 -2.80
N MET A 57 -8.73 5.51 -3.39
CA MET A 57 -7.44 4.83 -3.40
C MET A 57 -6.41 5.57 -4.26
N GLU A 58 -6.79 6.06 -5.44
CA GLU A 58 -5.91 6.88 -6.28
C GLU A 58 -5.54 8.22 -5.60
N THR A 59 -6.45 8.76 -4.76
CA THR A 59 -6.18 9.97 -3.97
C THR A 59 -5.32 9.65 -2.75
N TRP A 60 -5.56 8.54 -2.07
CA TRP A 60 -4.83 8.13 -0.88
C TRP A 60 -3.41 7.66 -1.21
N PHE A 61 -3.24 6.88 -2.28
CA PHE A 61 -1.96 6.32 -2.68
C PHE A 61 -1.34 7.05 -3.86
N ARG A 62 -0.10 7.46 -3.61
CA ARG A 62 1.01 7.53 -4.56
C ARG A 62 0.86 6.96 -5.96
N GLU A 63 0.77 5.65 -5.89
CA GLU A 63 1.24 4.67 -6.82
C GLU A 63 0.62 3.38 -6.29
N ILE A 64 -0.13 2.72 -7.15
CA ILE A 64 -0.81 1.47 -6.89
C ILE A 64 -0.25 0.50 -7.92
N SER A 65 0.33 -0.60 -7.47
CA SER A 65 0.84 -1.65 -8.36
C SER A 65 0.00 -2.91 -8.15
N LEU A 66 -0.54 -3.44 -9.25
CA LEU A 66 -1.26 -4.71 -9.26
C LEU A 66 -0.34 -5.72 -9.94
N VAL A 67 -0.04 -6.83 -9.26
CA VAL A 67 0.88 -7.86 -9.74
C VAL A 67 0.08 -9.16 -9.90
N ASP A 68 0.23 -9.78 -11.07
CA ASP A 68 -0.31 -11.09 -11.43
C ASP A 68 -1.84 -11.21 -11.30
N ILE A 69 -2.57 -10.10 -11.47
CA ILE A 69 -4.04 -10.07 -11.40
C ILE A 69 -4.73 -10.92 -12.48
N ASP A 70 -4.02 -11.12 -13.60
CA ASP A 70 -4.40 -11.92 -14.76
C ASP A 70 -4.17 -13.42 -14.57
N THR A 71 -3.51 -13.83 -13.47
CA THR A 71 -3.31 -15.25 -13.12
C THR A 71 -4.46 -15.87 -12.32
N LEU A 72 -5.49 -15.07 -12.02
CA LEU A 72 -6.67 -15.56 -11.31
C LEU A 72 -7.37 -16.67 -12.12
N PRO A 73 -7.76 -17.78 -11.49
CA PRO A 73 -8.55 -18.83 -12.15
C PRO A 73 -9.82 -18.27 -12.79
N ASP A 74 -10.11 -18.72 -14.01
CA ASP A 74 -11.31 -18.36 -14.77
C ASP A 74 -12.56 -19.15 -14.33
N GLU A 75 -12.34 -20.36 -13.79
CA GLU A 75 -13.37 -21.27 -13.28
C GLU A 75 -13.27 -21.45 -11.76
N GLY A 76 -14.40 -21.85 -11.15
CA GLY A 76 -14.49 -22.08 -9.70
C GLY A 76 -14.60 -20.79 -8.89
N GLY A 77 -15.10 -20.91 -7.67
CA GLY A 77 -15.09 -19.78 -6.74
C GLY A 77 -13.74 -19.56 -6.09
N ILE A 78 -13.49 -18.35 -5.60
CA ILE A 78 -12.19 -17.98 -5.05
C ILE A 78 -12.36 -17.44 -3.63
N LEU A 79 -11.67 -18.08 -2.68
CA LEU A 79 -11.45 -17.56 -1.34
C LEU A 79 -10.09 -16.86 -1.26
N PHE A 80 -10.11 -15.54 -1.21
CA PHE A 80 -8.92 -14.72 -1.01
C PHE A 80 -8.55 -14.63 0.47
N THR A 81 -7.27 -14.85 0.77
CA THR A 81 -6.72 -14.74 2.13
C THR A 81 -5.58 -13.73 2.15
N THR A 82 -5.56 -12.82 3.12
CA THR A 82 -4.48 -11.84 3.30
C THR A 82 -4.38 -11.42 4.77
N TRP A 83 -3.21 -10.92 5.17
CA TRP A 83 -3.07 -10.18 6.42
C TRP A 83 -3.81 -8.83 6.34
N HIS A 84 -4.08 -8.20 7.49
CA HIS A 84 -4.95 -7.03 7.58
C HIS A 84 -4.28 -5.80 8.23
N PRO A 85 -3.24 -5.21 7.64
CA PRO A 85 -2.49 -4.16 8.33
C PRO A 85 -3.15 -2.77 8.16
N GLY A 86 -3.93 -2.51 7.10
CA GLY A 86 -4.45 -1.18 6.75
C GLY A 86 -5.85 -0.84 7.27
N GLY A 87 -6.51 -1.77 7.96
CA GLY A 87 -7.91 -1.62 8.37
C GLY A 87 -8.82 -1.50 7.14
N MET A 88 -9.79 -0.58 7.12
CA MET A 88 -10.73 -0.41 6.00
C MET A 88 -10.05 -0.11 4.64
N ILE A 89 -8.81 0.37 4.65
CA ILE A 89 -8.04 0.60 3.41
C ILE A 89 -7.84 -0.71 2.65
N ASP A 90 -7.62 -1.83 3.35
CA ASP A 90 -7.39 -3.15 2.72
C ASP A 90 -8.60 -3.63 1.91
N PRO A 91 -9.82 -3.77 2.48
CA PRO A 91 -10.98 -4.18 1.70
C PRO A 91 -11.33 -3.15 0.62
N MET A 92 -11.13 -1.85 0.85
CA MET A 92 -11.32 -0.84 -0.19
C MET A 92 -10.39 -1.08 -1.38
N LEU A 93 -9.09 -1.28 -1.13
CA LEU A 93 -8.10 -1.56 -2.16
C LEU A 93 -8.43 -2.85 -2.92
N MET A 94 -8.73 -3.94 -2.21
CA MET A 94 -9.11 -5.21 -2.81
C MET A 94 -10.35 -5.09 -3.69
N MET A 95 -11.40 -4.37 -3.25
CA MET A 95 -12.59 -4.11 -4.08
C MET A 95 -12.27 -3.30 -5.35
N THR A 96 -11.26 -2.42 -5.31
CA THR A 96 -10.86 -1.63 -6.48
C THR A 96 -10.10 -2.45 -7.51
N ALA A 97 -9.22 -3.32 -7.00
CA ALA A 97 -8.23 -4.07 -7.75
C ALA A 97 -8.74 -5.40 -8.31
N ILE A 98 -9.47 -6.18 -7.49
CA ILE A 98 -9.87 -7.54 -7.84
C ILE A 98 -11.07 -7.49 -8.81
N PRO A 99 -10.97 -8.13 -10.00
CA PRO A 99 -12.10 -8.24 -10.92
C PRO A 99 -13.28 -9.01 -10.29
N GLY A 100 -14.50 -8.69 -10.72
CA GLY A 100 -15.71 -9.32 -10.19
C GLY A 100 -16.13 -8.78 -8.81
N SER A 101 -17.28 -9.22 -8.30
CA SER A 101 -17.78 -8.75 -7.01
C SER A 101 -17.13 -9.52 -5.86
N LEU A 102 -16.41 -8.80 -5.00
CA LEU A 102 -15.78 -9.35 -3.81
C LEU A 102 -16.69 -9.22 -2.58
N THR A 103 -16.95 -10.34 -1.91
CA THR A 103 -17.71 -10.39 -0.66
C THR A 103 -16.77 -10.42 0.54
N PHE A 104 -17.00 -9.50 1.49
CA PHE A 104 -16.34 -9.48 2.78
C PHE A 104 -17.27 -9.90 3.91
N ALA A 105 -16.69 -10.54 4.92
CA ALA A 105 -17.33 -10.71 6.21
C ALA A 105 -17.27 -9.39 7.00
N ALA A 106 -18.43 -8.77 7.28
CA ALA A 106 -18.51 -7.49 8.01
C ALA A 106 -19.33 -7.62 9.32
N LYS A 107 -18.98 -6.83 10.34
CA LYS A 107 -19.65 -6.83 11.65
C LYS A 107 -21.16 -6.62 11.51
N HIS A 108 -21.98 -7.52 12.07
CA HIS A 108 -23.44 -7.49 11.95
C HIS A 108 -24.06 -6.15 12.39
N THR A 109 -23.49 -5.47 13.39
CA THR A 109 -24.00 -4.17 13.86
C THR A 109 -24.01 -3.10 12.77
N LEU A 110 -23.07 -3.15 11.82
CA LEU A 110 -23.00 -2.20 10.70
C LEU A 110 -24.23 -2.29 9.78
N PHE A 111 -24.83 -3.48 9.67
CA PHE A 111 -26.01 -3.71 8.82
C PHE A 111 -27.30 -3.13 9.40
N LYS A 112 -27.35 -2.91 10.73
CA LYS A 112 -28.48 -2.29 11.44
C LYS A 112 -28.50 -0.77 11.32
N MET A 113 -27.39 -0.15 10.92
CA MET A 113 -27.29 1.29 10.75
C MET A 113 -27.96 1.71 9.43
N PRO A 114 -28.81 2.76 9.39
CA PRO A 114 -29.67 3.04 8.24
C PRO A 114 -28.92 3.41 6.96
N ILE A 115 -27.85 4.22 7.06
CA ILE A 115 -27.02 4.63 5.91
C ILE A 115 -25.89 3.61 5.69
N ILE A 116 -25.13 3.29 6.74
CA ILE A 116 -23.98 2.39 6.65
C ILE A 116 -24.41 0.99 6.20
N GLY A 117 -25.53 0.47 6.70
CA GLY A 117 -26.05 -0.84 6.30
C GLY A 117 -26.43 -0.91 4.83
N ARG A 118 -26.94 0.18 4.24
CA ARG A 118 -27.19 0.25 2.78
C ARG A 118 -25.88 0.20 1.99
N VAL A 119 -24.86 0.92 2.44
CA VAL A 119 -23.53 0.93 1.79
C VAL A 119 -22.86 -0.43 1.89
N VAL A 120 -22.85 -1.06 3.07
CA VAL A 120 -22.24 -2.37 3.31
C VAL A 120 -22.92 -3.48 2.51
N ARG A 121 -24.26 -3.45 2.39
CA ARG A 121 -25.00 -4.36 1.49
C ARG A 121 -24.67 -4.11 0.02
N ALA A 122 -24.61 -2.86 -0.41
CA ALA A 122 -24.25 -2.50 -1.78
C ALA A 122 -22.79 -2.88 -2.13
N ALA A 123 -21.91 -2.90 -1.14
CA ALA A 123 -20.53 -3.37 -1.24
C ALA A 123 -20.40 -4.91 -1.29
N GLY A 124 -21.51 -5.66 -1.22
CA GLY A 124 -21.51 -7.12 -1.32
C GLY A 124 -21.07 -7.84 -0.04
N ALA A 125 -21.04 -7.16 1.11
CA ALA A 125 -20.62 -7.77 2.37
C ALA A 125 -21.71 -8.63 3.01
N LYS A 126 -21.29 -9.69 3.72
CA LYS A 126 -22.15 -10.59 4.50
C LYS A 126 -21.96 -10.34 6.00
N PRO A 127 -23.04 -10.39 6.81
CA PRO A 127 -22.95 -10.09 8.24
C PRO A 127 -22.25 -11.19 9.04
N VAL A 128 -21.47 -10.79 10.06
CA VAL A 128 -20.72 -11.67 10.97
C VAL A 128 -21.00 -11.28 12.43
N HIS A 129 -21.22 -12.28 13.28
CA HIS A 129 -21.17 -12.15 14.73
C HIS A 129 -19.78 -12.55 15.24
N ARG A 130 -19.02 -11.60 15.80
CA ARG A 130 -17.72 -11.89 16.44
C ARG A 130 -17.89 -12.10 17.94
N ALA A 131 -17.16 -13.06 18.50
CA ALA A 131 -17.20 -13.37 19.94
C ALA A 131 -16.78 -12.19 20.85
N GLN A 132 -15.96 -11.26 20.34
CA GLN A 132 -15.54 -10.05 21.05
C GLN A 132 -16.63 -8.97 21.13
N ASP A 133 -17.69 -9.05 20.30
CA ASP A 133 -18.74 -8.04 20.22
C ASP A 133 -19.99 -8.38 21.04
N SER A 134 -20.05 -9.57 21.65
CA SER A 134 -21.06 -9.95 22.63
C SER A 134 -20.55 -9.58 24.02
N ASN A 135 -21.28 -8.75 24.76
CA ASN A 135 -21.11 -8.64 26.21
C ASN A 135 -21.44 -10.01 26.81
N VAL A 136 -20.42 -10.77 27.20
CA VAL A 136 -20.60 -12.15 27.66
C VAL A 136 -20.87 -12.18 29.16
N THR A 137 -22.05 -12.63 29.53
CA THR A 137 -22.31 -13.34 30.78
C THR A 137 -22.00 -14.83 30.54
N GLU A 138 -21.36 -15.51 31.50
CA GLU A 138 -21.01 -16.94 31.41
C GLU A 138 -22.26 -17.80 31.18
N GLY A 139 -22.35 -18.46 30.02
CA GLY A 139 -23.49 -19.32 29.63
C GLY A 139 -23.72 -19.48 28.11
N ASP A 140 -23.20 -18.59 27.25
CA ASP A 140 -23.57 -18.49 25.82
C ASP A 140 -22.67 -19.29 24.83
N ASN A 141 -21.99 -20.36 25.27
CA ASN A 141 -21.04 -21.10 24.41
C ASN A 141 -21.70 -21.89 23.25
N THR A 142 -22.90 -22.44 23.46
CA THR A 142 -23.65 -23.20 22.43
C THR A 142 -24.13 -22.31 21.29
N ASN A 143 -24.58 -21.09 21.61
CA ASN A 143 -25.07 -20.09 20.66
C ASN A 143 -23.93 -19.51 19.78
N ARG A 144 -22.69 -19.50 20.29
CA ARG A 144 -21.48 -19.06 19.56
C ARG A 144 -21.07 -20.03 18.46
N SER A 145 -21.12 -21.33 18.75
CA SER A 145 -20.77 -22.37 17.77
C SER A 145 -21.73 -22.34 16.58
N ALA A 146 -23.05 -22.30 16.85
CA ALA A 146 -24.09 -22.25 15.81
C ALA A 146 -23.98 -21.01 14.90
N LYS A 147 -23.72 -19.82 15.48
CA LYS A 147 -23.56 -18.58 14.70
C LYS A 147 -22.30 -18.57 13.83
N ASN A 148 -21.20 -19.15 14.30
CA ASN A 148 -19.98 -19.29 13.50
C ASN A 148 -20.16 -20.28 12.34
N SER A 149 -20.90 -21.38 12.54
CA SER A 149 -21.22 -22.34 11.47
C SER A 149 -22.05 -21.69 10.36
N SER A 150 -23.08 -20.91 10.70
CA SER A 150 -23.91 -20.21 9.70
C SER A 150 -23.13 -19.25 8.78
N LEU A 151 -22.06 -18.63 9.30
CA LEU A 151 -21.16 -17.79 8.50
C LEU A 151 -20.30 -18.63 7.57
N ILE A 152 -19.70 -19.69 8.08
CA ILE A 152 -18.85 -20.60 7.31
C ILE A 152 -19.65 -21.16 6.14
N GLU A 153 -20.87 -21.63 6.40
CA GLU A 153 -21.82 -22.11 5.38
C GLU A 153 -22.17 -20.99 4.39
N SER A 154 -22.56 -19.80 4.86
CA SER A 154 -22.94 -18.69 3.96
C SER A 154 -21.82 -18.23 3.02
N LEU A 155 -20.58 -18.20 3.52
CA LEU A 155 -19.41 -17.83 2.71
C LEU A 155 -18.97 -18.99 1.83
N GLY A 156 -19.03 -20.22 2.35
CA GLY A 156 -18.71 -21.43 1.60
C GLY A 156 -19.69 -21.66 0.45
N ASP A 157 -20.98 -21.39 0.64
CA ASP A 157 -22.01 -21.42 -0.39
C ASP A 157 -21.74 -20.41 -1.51
N ALA A 158 -21.33 -19.20 -1.14
CA ALA A 158 -20.96 -18.17 -2.10
C ALA A 158 -19.75 -18.63 -2.93
N VAL A 159 -18.74 -19.24 -2.30
CA VAL A 159 -17.56 -19.76 -2.98
C VAL A 159 -17.89 -21.01 -3.83
N ALA A 160 -18.74 -21.92 -3.34
CA ALA A 160 -19.14 -23.13 -4.06
C ALA A 160 -19.79 -22.83 -5.42
N THR A 161 -20.57 -21.74 -5.48
CA THR A 161 -21.30 -21.30 -6.68
C THR A 161 -20.49 -20.36 -7.58
N GLY A 162 -19.16 -20.33 -7.44
CA GLY A 162 -18.26 -19.50 -8.25
C GLY A 162 -17.94 -18.12 -7.66
N GLY A 163 -18.54 -17.72 -6.54
CA GLY A 163 -18.34 -16.40 -5.96
C GLY A 163 -16.92 -16.14 -5.45
N ARG A 164 -16.60 -14.86 -5.30
CA ARG A 164 -15.32 -14.37 -4.79
C ARG A 164 -15.48 -13.82 -3.38
N VAL A 165 -14.84 -14.45 -2.40
CA VAL A 165 -14.90 -14.07 -0.98
C VAL A 165 -13.51 -13.69 -0.49
N ALA A 166 -13.41 -12.65 0.32
CA ALA A 166 -12.18 -12.28 1.01
C ALA A 166 -12.32 -12.45 2.53
N ILE A 167 -11.33 -13.10 3.14
CA ILE A 167 -11.22 -13.25 4.58
C ILE A 167 -9.83 -12.84 5.07
N PHE A 168 -9.79 -12.25 6.25
CA PHE A 168 -8.57 -11.95 7.00
C PHE A 168 -8.42 -13.00 8.12
N PRO A 169 -7.68 -14.09 7.88
CA PRO A 169 -7.71 -15.27 8.76
C PRO A 169 -7.12 -15.04 10.17
N GLU A 170 -6.41 -13.95 10.41
CA GLU A 170 -5.98 -13.48 11.74
C GLU A 170 -7.16 -12.99 12.60
N GLY A 171 -8.17 -12.42 11.94
CA GLY A 171 -9.33 -11.83 12.61
C GLY A 171 -9.05 -10.51 13.34
N VAL A 172 -7.88 -9.90 13.22
CA VAL A 172 -7.55 -8.60 13.84
C VAL A 172 -6.67 -7.76 12.90
N THR A 173 -6.70 -6.43 13.07
CA THR A 173 -5.77 -5.50 12.39
C THR A 173 -4.58 -5.23 13.31
N HIS A 174 -3.35 -5.45 12.85
CA HIS A 174 -2.13 -5.32 13.67
C HIS A 174 -1.05 -4.45 13.01
N LEU A 175 0.00 -4.12 13.78
CA LEU A 175 1.16 -3.36 13.33
C LEU A 175 2.46 -4.20 13.27
N GLU A 176 2.36 -5.52 13.47
CA GLU A 176 3.52 -6.41 13.40
C GLU A 176 4.13 -6.50 11.99
N PRO A 177 5.45 -6.73 11.87
CA PRO A 177 6.14 -6.90 10.59
C PRO A 177 5.86 -8.26 9.91
N HIS A 178 5.05 -9.12 10.55
CA HIS A 178 4.67 -10.45 10.08
C HIS A 178 3.20 -10.77 10.40
N PRO A 179 2.57 -11.71 9.67
CA PRO A 179 1.26 -12.25 10.02
C PRO A 179 1.18 -12.82 11.45
N VAL A 180 0.02 -12.69 12.08
CA VAL A 180 -0.27 -13.19 13.46
C VAL A 180 -0.95 -14.57 13.40
N ARG A 181 -1.16 -15.24 14.56
CA ARG A 181 -1.81 -16.56 14.67
C ARG A 181 -3.08 -16.65 13.82
N LEU A 182 -3.07 -17.62 12.91
CA LEU A 182 -4.16 -17.88 11.98
C LEU A 182 -5.23 -18.77 12.59
N ARG A 183 -6.50 -18.46 12.28
CA ARG A 183 -7.65 -19.26 12.67
C ARG A 183 -8.06 -20.20 11.54
N THR A 184 -8.65 -21.34 11.89
CA THR A 184 -9.13 -22.37 10.95
C THR A 184 -10.35 -21.97 10.11
N GLY A 185 -10.89 -20.76 10.29
CA GLY A 185 -12.12 -20.32 9.62
C GLY A 185 -12.03 -20.32 8.09
N ALA A 186 -10.89 -19.91 7.52
CA ALA A 186 -10.68 -19.94 6.07
C ALA A 186 -10.66 -21.38 5.53
N ALA A 187 -9.97 -22.30 6.22
CA ALA A 187 -9.92 -23.71 5.86
C ALA A 187 -11.30 -24.38 5.93
N ARG A 188 -12.10 -24.06 6.95
CA ARG A 188 -13.47 -24.58 7.09
C ARG A 188 -14.42 -24.06 6.00
N ILE A 189 -14.29 -22.79 5.60
CA ILE A 189 -15.04 -22.22 4.47
C ILE A 189 -14.68 -22.96 3.18
N LEU A 190 -13.39 -23.20 2.96
CA LEU A 190 -12.91 -23.93 1.79
C LEU A 190 -13.45 -25.37 1.77
N LEU A 191 -13.37 -26.10 2.89
CA LEU A 191 -13.84 -27.49 2.97
C LEU A 191 -15.34 -27.59 2.64
N HIS A 192 -16.16 -26.71 3.22
CA HIS A 192 -17.59 -26.62 2.90
C HIS A 192 -17.82 -26.31 1.42
N ALA A 193 -17.09 -25.33 0.88
CA ALA A 193 -17.24 -24.92 -0.51
C ALA A 193 -16.90 -26.04 -1.50
N ILE A 194 -15.83 -26.80 -1.27
CA ILE A 194 -15.42 -27.90 -2.15
C ILE A 194 -16.45 -29.03 -2.13
N ARG A 195 -16.90 -29.44 -0.94
CA ARG A 195 -17.92 -30.49 -0.81
C ARG A 195 -19.20 -30.11 -1.56
N LYS A 196 -19.72 -28.91 -1.29
CA LYS A 196 -20.92 -28.42 -1.95
C LYS A 196 -20.75 -28.27 -3.47
N ALA A 197 -19.62 -27.73 -3.92
CA ALA A 197 -19.35 -27.61 -5.35
C ALA A 197 -19.34 -28.98 -6.04
N ARG A 198 -18.79 -30.02 -5.39
CA ARG A 198 -18.82 -31.38 -5.91
C ARG A 198 -20.23 -31.97 -5.96
N ASP A 199 -21.01 -31.78 -4.89
CA ASP A 199 -22.39 -32.28 -4.79
C ASP A 199 -23.30 -31.63 -5.83
N GLU A 200 -23.09 -30.34 -6.13
CA GLU A 200 -23.90 -29.55 -7.07
C GLU A 200 -23.33 -29.53 -8.50
N GLY A 201 -22.18 -30.17 -8.74
CA GLY A 201 -21.52 -30.22 -10.06
C GLY A 201 -20.91 -28.89 -10.52
N HIS A 202 -20.53 -28.01 -9.59
CA HIS A 202 -19.79 -26.78 -9.86
C HIS A 202 -18.27 -27.03 -9.96
N PRO A 203 -17.52 -26.17 -10.69
CA PRO A 203 -16.06 -26.28 -10.74
C PRO A 203 -15.42 -26.12 -9.35
N GLN A 204 -14.28 -26.78 -9.15
CA GLN A 204 -13.61 -26.82 -7.84
C GLN A 204 -13.21 -25.41 -7.36
N PRO A 205 -13.54 -25.02 -6.12
CA PRO A 205 -13.08 -23.76 -5.55
C PRO A 205 -11.57 -23.69 -5.30
N HIS A 206 -11.05 -22.46 -5.30
CA HIS A 206 -9.65 -22.13 -5.05
C HIS A 206 -9.47 -21.29 -3.78
N VAL A 207 -8.30 -21.40 -3.14
CA VAL A 207 -7.83 -20.44 -2.14
C VAL A 207 -6.60 -19.73 -2.65
N ILE A 208 -6.63 -18.40 -2.61
CA ILE A 208 -5.56 -17.57 -3.18
C ILE A 208 -5.04 -16.59 -2.11
N PRO A 209 -3.79 -16.78 -1.65
CA PRO A 209 -3.11 -15.80 -0.82
C PRO A 209 -2.84 -14.51 -1.60
N LEU A 210 -3.12 -13.36 -0.98
CA LEU A 210 -2.78 -12.05 -1.52
C LEU A 210 -1.67 -11.41 -0.67
N GLY A 211 -0.71 -10.80 -1.34
CA GLY A 211 0.31 -9.94 -0.71
C GLY A 211 -0.15 -8.49 -0.70
N LEU A 212 -0.32 -7.91 0.49
CA LEU A 212 -0.63 -6.48 0.64
C LEU A 212 0.59 -5.76 1.20
N HIS A 213 1.25 -4.96 0.37
CA HIS A 213 2.46 -4.24 0.77
C HIS A 213 2.23 -2.74 0.75
N TYR A 214 2.46 -2.10 1.89
CA TYR A 214 2.43 -0.65 2.05
C TYR A 214 3.83 -0.12 2.31
N SER A 215 4.20 1.00 1.69
CA SER A 215 5.41 1.73 2.13
C SER A 215 5.20 2.40 3.48
N ASP A 216 4.01 2.95 3.71
CA ASP A 216 3.45 3.30 5.02
C ASP A 216 1.93 3.43 4.85
N GLN A 217 1.18 2.62 5.58
CA GLN A 217 -0.28 2.48 5.46
C GLN A 217 -1.08 3.59 6.14
N HIS A 218 -0.47 4.37 7.04
CA HIS A 218 -1.15 5.41 7.81
C HIS A 218 -0.82 6.82 7.32
N ARG A 219 0.03 6.92 6.29
CA ARG A 219 0.48 8.16 5.69
C ARG A 219 -0.09 8.35 4.29
N PHE A 220 -0.62 9.54 4.09
CA PHE A 220 -1.16 9.97 2.81
C PHE A 220 -0.08 10.04 1.73
N ARG A 221 -0.43 9.62 0.51
CA ARG A 221 0.40 9.64 -0.70
C ARG A 221 1.64 8.74 -0.60
N GLU A 222 1.50 7.65 0.14
CA GLU A 222 2.43 6.53 0.12
C GLU A 222 2.11 5.56 -1.02
N ARG A 223 2.90 4.50 -1.15
CA ARG A 223 2.80 3.52 -2.25
C ARG A 223 2.20 2.22 -1.73
N VAL A 224 1.48 1.53 -2.60
CA VAL A 224 0.91 0.22 -2.28
C VAL A 224 1.07 -0.74 -3.45
N SER A 225 1.30 -2.02 -3.13
CA SER A 225 1.24 -3.11 -4.09
C SER A 225 0.29 -4.18 -3.58
N LEU A 226 -0.60 -4.63 -4.45
CA LEU A 226 -1.41 -5.84 -4.26
C LEU A 226 -0.87 -6.92 -5.21
N GLN A 227 -0.51 -8.07 -4.65
CA GLN A 227 0.07 -9.19 -5.39
C GLN A 227 -0.85 -10.41 -5.27
N VAL A 228 -1.24 -10.98 -6.41
CA VAL A 228 -1.93 -12.27 -6.46
C VAL A 228 -0.86 -13.36 -6.47
N ASN A 229 -1.01 -14.35 -5.61
CA ASN A 229 -0.07 -15.48 -5.56
C ASN A 229 -0.74 -16.74 -6.11
N GLN A 230 0.05 -17.81 -6.24
CA GLN A 230 -0.42 -19.09 -6.74
C GLN A 230 -1.55 -19.65 -5.85
N PRO A 231 -2.56 -20.32 -6.43
CA PRO A 231 -3.56 -21.04 -5.67
C PRO A 231 -2.93 -22.07 -4.72
N LEU A 232 -3.47 -22.16 -3.52
CA LEU A 232 -3.02 -23.14 -2.53
C LEU A 232 -3.36 -24.56 -3.02
N PRO A 233 -2.43 -25.53 -2.95
CA PRO A 233 -2.69 -26.92 -3.25
C PRO A 233 -3.65 -27.47 -2.20
N ILE A 234 -4.68 -28.15 -2.69
CA ILE A 234 -5.72 -28.76 -1.90
C ILE A 234 -5.38 -30.26 -1.79
N PRO A 235 -5.12 -30.79 -0.58
CA PRO A 235 -4.92 -32.21 -0.40
C PRO A 235 -6.25 -32.97 -0.59
N PRO A 236 -6.22 -34.29 -0.82
CA PRO A 236 -7.44 -35.10 -0.93
C PRO A 236 -8.39 -34.86 0.24
N LEU A 237 -9.70 -34.91 -0.03
CA LEU A 237 -10.72 -34.61 0.97
C LEU A 237 -10.76 -35.70 2.05
N PRO A 238 -11.26 -35.38 3.27
CA PRO A 238 -11.50 -36.38 4.31
C PRO A 238 -12.26 -37.60 3.76
N GLY A 239 -11.70 -38.80 3.95
CA GLY A 239 -12.24 -40.06 3.44
C GLY A 239 -11.73 -40.49 2.06
N GLU A 240 -10.93 -39.69 1.38
CA GLU A 240 -10.27 -40.06 0.12
C GLU A 240 -8.88 -40.67 0.34
N VAL A 241 -8.41 -41.45 -0.64
CA VAL A 241 -7.07 -42.04 -0.62
C VAL A 241 -6.02 -40.93 -0.61
N GLY A 242 -5.14 -40.94 0.40
CA GLY A 242 -4.07 -39.95 0.57
C GLY A 242 -4.49 -38.67 1.30
N ALA A 243 -5.68 -38.64 1.90
CA ALA A 243 -6.09 -37.56 2.79
C ALA A 243 -5.25 -37.55 4.08
N PRO A 244 -5.05 -36.38 4.71
CA PRO A 244 -4.45 -36.29 6.04
C PRO A 244 -5.26 -37.08 7.08
N GLU A 245 -4.61 -38.00 7.79
CA GLU A 245 -5.25 -38.85 8.80
C GLU A 245 -5.07 -38.29 10.21
N PRO A 246 -6.10 -38.37 11.07
CA PRO A 246 -6.01 -37.99 12.46
C PRO A 246 -5.17 -38.97 13.29
N THR A 247 -4.55 -38.45 14.35
CA THR A 247 -3.90 -39.30 15.35
C THR A 247 -4.96 -40.02 16.21
N ALA A 248 -4.55 -41.07 16.94
CA ALA A 248 -5.47 -41.76 17.86
C ALA A 248 -6.06 -40.80 18.91
N GLU A 249 -5.27 -39.83 19.37
CA GLU A 249 -5.70 -38.79 20.31
C GLU A 249 -6.76 -37.85 19.68
N ASP A 250 -6.56 -37.43 18.42
CA ASP A 250 -7.53 -36.59 17.70
C ASP A 250 -8.89 -37.29 17.52
N VAL A 251 -8.87 -38.60 17.27
CA VAL A 251 -10.11 -39.40 17.13
C VAL A 251 -10.82 -39.54 18.47
N GLU A 252 -10.07 -39.74 19.56
CA GLU A 252 -10.64 -39.80 20.91
C GLU A 252 -11.26 -38.45 21.32
N GLU A 253 -10.61 -37.34 21.01
CA GLU A 253 -11.08 -36.00 21.40
C GLU A 253 -12.24 -35.50 20.51
N PHE A 254 -12.18 -35.72 19.20
CA PHE A 254 -13.09 -35.07 18.24
C PHE A 254 -14.02 -36.02 17.48
N GLY A 255 -13.89 -37.34 17.65
CA GLY A 255 -14.74 -38.35 17.03
C GLY A 255 -14.80 -38.19 15.51
N GLU A 256 -16.02 -38.17 14.95
CA GLU A 256 -16.26 -38.05 13.51
C GLU A 256 -15.70 -36.75 12.90
N GLN A 257 -15.51 -35.70 13.69
CA GLN A 257 -14.96 -34.43 13.21
C GLN A 257 -13.42 -34.44 13.10
N ALA A 258 -12.75 -35.49 13.58
CA ALA A 258 -11.29 -35.54 13.63
C ALA A 258 -10.66 -35.37 12.23
N HIS A 259 -11.16 -36.08 11.22
CA HIS A 259 -10.65 -35.98 9.84
C HIS A 259 -10.80 -34.55 9.27
N ASP A 260 -11.97 -33.93 9.45
CA ASP A 260 -12.23 -32.56 8.98
C ASP A 260 -11.31 -31.54 9.66
N ARG A 261 -11.07 -31.71 10.97
CA ARG A 261 -10.22 -30.81 11.75
C ARG A 261 -8.76 -30.91 11.35
N VAL A 262 -8.25 -32.12 11.13
CA VAL A 262 -6.88 -32.36 10.69
C VAL A 262 -6.67 -31.81 9.29
N TRP A 263 -7.59 -32.07 8.36
CA TRP A 263 -7.56 -31.47 7.03
C TRP A 263 -7.54 -29.93 7.10
N CYS A 264 -8.41 -29.34 7.94
CA CYS A 264 -8.44 -27.89 8.14
C CYS A 264 -7.13 -27.36 8.75
N SER A 265 -6.49 -28.13 9.64
CA SER A 265 -5.20 -27.80 10.23
C SER A 265 -4.10 -27.73 9.17
N VAL A 266 -4.02 -28.73 8.28
CA VAL A 266 -3.06 -28.77 7.17
C VAL A 266 -3.24 -27.57 6.25
N ILE A 267 -4.46 -27.25 5.82
CA ILE A 267 -4.72 -26.05 4.99
C ILE A 267 -4.37 -24.76 5.75
N THR A 268 -4.69 -24.67 7.04
CA THR A 268 -4.37 -23.49 7.86
C THR A 268 -2.85 -23.30 7.97
N GLU A 269 -2.09 -24.39 8.07
CA GLU A 269 -0.64 -24.35 8.13
C GLU A 269 -0.02 -23.98 6.78
N HIS A 270 -0.52 -24.54 5.67
CA HIS A 270 -0.13 -24.11 4.33
C HIS A 270 -0.40 -22.61 4.12
N LEU A 271 -1.56 -22.11 4.55
CA LEU A 271 -1.90 -20.68 4.53
C LEU A 271 -0.96 -19.83 5.38
N ARG A 272 -0.54 -20.33 6.55
CA ARG A 272 0.41 -19.63 7.43
C ARG A 272 1.75 -19.43 6.74
N MET A 273 2.29 -20.49 6.17
CA MET A 273 3.57 -20.46 5.48
C MET A 273 3.50 -19.54 4.26
N GLU A 274 2.45 -19.68 3.44
CA GLU A 274 2.26 -18.82 2.27
C GLU A 274 2.07 -17.36 2.65
N MET A 275 1.31 -17.06 3.70
CA MET A 275 1.09 -15.67 4.07
C MET A 275 2.34 -15.00 4.63
N ASN A 276 3.21 -15.73 5.34
CA ASN A 276 4.52 -15.24 5.74
C ASN A 276 5.41 -14.93 4.52
N ARG A 277 5.43 -15.84 3.55
CA ARG A 277 6.21 -15.72 2.32
C ARG A 277 5.75 -14.52 1.48
N CYS A 278 4.45 -14.45 1.20
CA CYS A 278 3.82 -13.44 0.35
C CYS A 278 3.95 -12.03 0.93
N ASN A 279 3.88 -11.85 2.26
CA ASN A 279 3.95 -10.52 2.87
C ASN A 279 5.37 -10.06 3.21
N GLN A 280 6.38 -10.83 2.83
CA GLN A 280 7.80 -10.59 3.18
C GLN A 280 8.01 -10.41 4.69
N ALA A 281 7.40 -11.29 5.49
CA ALA A 281 7.49 -11.25 6.94
C ALA A 281 8.95 -11.21 7.41
N GLN A 282 9.24 -10.36 8.41
CA GLN A 282 10.53 -10.26 9.08
C GLN A 282 10.32 -10.33 10.59
N GLU A 283 11.36 -10.72 11.34
CA GLU A 283 11.30 -10.78 12.81
C GLU A 283 11.16 -9.39 13.42
N THR A 284 11.93 -8.43 12.91
CA THR A 284 11.91 -7.05 13.40
C THR A 284 11.70 -6.01 12.31
N TRP A 285 11.29 -4.80 12.71
CA TRP A 285 11.21 -3.65 11.81
C TRP A 285 12.59 -3.17 11.33
N GLU A 286 13.64 -3.39 12.12
CA GLU A 286 15.01 -3.04 11.77
C GLU A 286 15.54 -3.92 10.63
N ASP A 287 15.33 -5.24 10.72
CA ASP A 287 15.75 -6.17 9.65
C ASP A 287 15.04 -5.85 8.34
N ARG A 288 13.74 -5.50 8.42
CA ARG A 288 13.01 -4.99 7.27
C ARG A 288 13.69 -3.75 6.70
N GLU A 289 14.06 -2.77 7.52
CA GLU A 289 14.76 -1.57 7.03
C GLU A 289 16.09 -1.89 6.34
N LEU A 290 16.86 -2.83 6.91
CA LEU A 290 18.15 -3.28 6.38
C LEU A 290 18.00 -3.93 5.01
N VAL A 291 17.05 -4.85 4.82
CA VAL A 291 16.76 -5.47 3.51
C VAL A 291 16.39 -4.40 2.48
N TRP A 292 15.51 -3.46 2.85
CA TRP A 292 15.11 -2.36 1.96
C TRP A 292 16.27 -1.41 1.64
N ARG A 293 17.24 -1.27 2.53
CA ARG A 293 18.45 -0.49 2.33
C ARG A 293 19.45 -1.21 1.43
N ALA A 294 19.71 -2.49 1.66
CA ALA A 294 20.59 -3.32 0.83
C ALA A 294 20.09 -3.31 -0.62
N ARG A 295 18.79 -3.53 -0.83
CA ARG A 295 18.14 -3.42 -2.15
C ARG A 295 18.38 -2.05 -2.82
N ARG A 296 18.29 -0.94 -2.07
CA ARG A 296 18.57 0.40 -2.60
C ARG A 296 20.02 0.52 -3.07
N MET A 297 20.96 0.05 -2.26
CA MET A 297 22.39 0.08 -2.58
C MET A 297 22.72 -0.72 -3.84
N ILE A 298 22.18 -1.95 -3.93
CA ILE A 298 22.35 -2.81 -5.11
C ILE A 298 21.77 -2.15 -6.37
N HIS A 299 20.56 -1.58 -6.30
CA HIS A 299 19.95 -0.89 -7.44
C HIS A 299 20.81 0.28 -7.92
N VAL A 300 21.31 1.10 -6.99
CA VAL A 300 22.17 2.23 -7.31
C VAL A 300 23.48 1.75 -7.95
N HIS A 301 24.13 0.74 -7.38
CA HIS A 301 25.36 0.15 -7.94
C HIS A 301 25.15 -0.36 -9.37
N ARG A 302 24.08 -1.13 -9.61
CA ARG A 302 23.72 -1.63 -10.95
C ARG A 302 23.38 -0.50 -11.91
N THR A 303 22.76 0.57 -11.45
CA THR A 303 22.44 1.75 -12.28
C THR A 303 23.72 2.45 -12.75
N LEU A 304 24.72 2.59 -11.86
CA LEU A 304 26.02 3.17 -12.20
C LEU A 304 26.80 2.29 -13.18
N ALA A 305 26.65 0.96 -13.08
CA ALA A 305 27.19 -0.01 -14.02
C ALA A 305 26.39 -0.13 -15.34
N ASN A 306 25.36 0.69 -15.57
CA ASN A 306 24.43 0.60 -16.71
C ASN A 306 23.71 -0.75 -16.84
N GLN A 307 23.56 -1.49 -15.74
CA GLN A 307 22.87 -2.79 -15.65
C GLN A 307 21.44 -2.66 -15.11
N ALA A 308 20.98 -1.43 -14.81
CA ALA A 308 19.64 -1.15 -14.31
C ALA A 308 19.15 0.23 -14.80
N PRO A 309 17.82 0.45 -14.90
CA PRO A 309 17.27 1.73 -15.33
C PRO A 309 17.57 2.85 -14.33
N LYS A 310 17.87 4.03 -14.86
CA LYS A 310 18.10 5.25 -14.07
C LYS A 310 16.80 5.73 -13.43
N GLY A 311 16.87 6.12 -12.15
CA GLY A 311 15.76 6.72 -11.41
C GLY A 311 15.13 5.80 -10.36
N PRO A 312 14.05 6.25 -9.71
CA PRO A 312 13.32 5.45 -8.74
C PRO A 312 12.61 4.29 -9.43
N LEU A 313 12.67 3.10 -8.82
CA LEU A 313 11.91 1.94 -9.28
C LEU A 313 10.41 2.09 -8.93
N PRO A 314 9.52 1.59 -9.79
CA PRO A 314 8.15 1.25 -9.41
C PRO A 314 8.12 0.35 -8.17
N TYR A 315 7.05 0.43 -7.39
CA TYR A 315 6.98 -0.17 -6.08
C TYR A 315 6.94 -1.69 -6.12
N ASP A 316 6.24 -2.28 -7.10
CA ASP A 316 6.27 -3.73 -7.39
C ASP A 316 7.70 -4.21 -7.70
N LYS A 317 8.45 -3.49 -8.54
CA LYS A 317 9.85 -3.83 -8.86
C LYS A 317 10.75 -3.67 -7.65
N ALA A 318 10.48 -2.69 -6.79
CA ALA A 318 11.20 -2.53 -5.54
C ALA A 318 10.89 -3.68 -4.55
N LEU A 319 9.64 -4.16 -4.50
CA LEU A 319 9.25 -5.33 -3.69
C LEU A 319 9.90 -6.61 -4.20
N LEU A 320 9.92 -6.83 -5.51
CA LEU A 320 10.63 -7.96 -6.11
C LEU A 320 12.12 -7.90 -5.79
N GLY A 321 12.73 -6.71 -5.91
CA GLY A 321 14.12 -6.51 -5.51
C GLY A 321 14.38 -6.85 -4.04
N SER A 322 13.45 -6.49 -3.15
CA SER A 322 13.51 -6.84 -1.72
C SER A 322 13.44 -8.36 -1.51
N ARG A 323 12.50 -9.03 -2.18
CA ARG A 323 12.35 -10.50 -2.17
C ARG A 323 13.63 -11.20 -2.63
N ARG A 324 14.25 -10.71 -3.71
CA ARG A 324 15.53 -11.23 -4.24
C ARG A 324 16.69 -11.07 -3.27
N VAL A 325 16.81 -9.90 -2.63
CA VAL A 325 17.86 -9.64 -1.63
C VAL A 325 17.70 -10.59 -0.46
N ARG A 326 16.48 -10.75 0.06
CA ARG A 326 16.18 -11.68 1.16
C ARG A 326 16.54 -13.12 0.79
N ALA A 327 16.09 -13.60 -0.38
CA ALA A 327 16.34 -14.96 -0.83
C ALA A 327 17.85 -15.25 -0.99
N ALA A 328 18.58 -14.33 -1.62
CA ALA A 328 20.03 -14.46 -1.79
C ALA A 328 20.79 -14.42 -0.46
N TRP A 329 20.37 -13.54 0.46
CA TRP A 329 20.94 -13.41 1.80
C TRP A 329 20.75 -14.67 2.64
N GLN A 330 19.51 -15.16 2.74
CA GLN A 330 19.20 -16.39 3.48
C GLN A 330 19.89 -17.62 2.88
N PHE A 331 19.98 -17.70 1.55
CA PHE A 331 20.75 -18.75 0.88
C PHE A 331 22.22 -18.68 1.27
N GLN A 332 22.84 -17.50 1.26
CA GLN A 332 24.22 -17.34 1.70
C GLN A 332 24.39 -17.67 3.19
N ALA A 333 23.47 -17.24 4.05
CA ALA A 333 23.50 -17.53 5.49
C ALA A 333 23.51 -19.04 5.78
N ALA A 334 22.78 -19.82 4.97
CA ALA A 334 22.74 -21.28 5.10
C ALA A 334 23.99 -21.99 4.56
N ASN A 335 24.66 -21.43 3.54
CA ASN A 335 25.79 -22.07 2.85
C ASN A 335 27.16 -21.56 3.29
N ASP A 336 27.26 -20.31 3.74
CA ASP A 336 28.48 -19.62 4.17
C ASP A 336 28.13 -18.64 5.33
N PRO A 337 27.90 -19.18 6.55
CA PRO A 337 27.47 -18.38 7.69
C PRO A 337 28.51 -17.33 8.12
N GLU A 338 29.80 -17.69 8.10
CA GLU A 338 30.90 -16.81 8.54
C GLU A 338 31.01 -15.58 7.66
N ARG A 339 30.97 -15.76 6.33
CA ARG A 339 30.99 -14.63 5.40
C ARG A 339 29.74 -13.77 5.56
N THR A 340 28.58 -14.39 5.76
CA THR A 340 27.31 -13.68 5.92
C THR A 340 27.33 -12.80 7.16
N GLU A 341 27.75 -13.33 8.30
CA GLU A 341 27.87 -12.58 9.57
C GLU A 341 28.84 -11.39 9.44
N LYS A 342 29.97 -11.59 8.77
CA LYS A 342 30.95 -10.52 8.50
C LYS A 342 30.37 -9.42 7.62
N THR A 343 29.68 -9.76 6.53
CA THR A 343 29.02 -8.80 5.65
C THR A 343 27.89 -8.07 6.41
N GLU A 344 27.16 -8.77 7.28
CA GLU A 344 26.06 -8.22 8.07
C GLU A 344 26.55 -7.18 9.05
N SER A 345 27.56 -7.52 9.84
CA SER A 345 28.16 -6.62 10.84
C SER A 345 28.64 -5.33 10.19
N ARG A 346 29.44 -5.42 9.11
CA ARG A 346 29.89 -4.25 8.34
C ARG A 346 28.73 -3.44 7.75
N PHE A 347 27.66 -4.12 7.32
CA PHE A 347 26.49 -3.44 6.77
C PHE A 347 25.69 -2.70 7.84
N ARG A 348 25.56 -3.27 9.06
CA ARG A 348 24.91 -2.62 10.21
C ARG A 348 25.72 -1.43 10.73
N GLU A 349 27.04 -1.55 10.85
CA GLU A 349 27.91 -0.42 11.20
C GLU A 349 27.78 0.75 10.20
N HIS A 350 27.85 0.46 8.90
CA HIS A 350 27.61 1.45 7.85
C HIS A 350 26.17 1.97 7.84
N HIS A 351 25.21 1.15 8.31
CA HIS A 351 23.83 1.57 8.48
C HIS A 351 23.75 2.70 9.51
N GLU A 352 24.33 2.49 10.68
CA GLU A 352 24.39 3.42 11.80
C GLU A 352 25.16 4.70 11.46
N GLU A 353 26.36 4.59 10.85
CA GLU A 353 27.18 5.75 10.45
C GLU A 353 26.38 6.71 9.57
N MET A 354 25.71 6.17 8.55
CA MET A 354 24.86 6.98 7.66
C MET A 354 23.65 7.58 8.38
N ASN A 355 23.07 6.89 9.38
CA ASN A 355 21.97 7.42 10.18
C ASN A 355 22.43 8.55 11.11
N GLN A 356 23.59 8.43 11.74
CA GLN A 356 24.22 9.49 12.54
C GLN A 356 24.45 10.74 11.70
N HIS A 357 24.92 10.57 10.47
CA HIS A 357 25.03 11.66 9.51
C HIS A 357 23.70 11.98 8.79
N GLY A 358 22.58 11.35 9.10
CA GLY A 358 21.28 11.63 8.49
C GLY A 358 21.26 11.51 6.96
N PHE A 359 22.13 10.68 6.38
CA PHE A 359 22.19 10.43 4.95
C PHE A 359 21.26 9.29 4.56
N ARG A 360 20.55 9.46 3.46
CA ARG A 360 19.86 8.35 2.80
C ARG A 360 20.81 7.65 1.82
N SER A 361 20.60 6.36 1.57
CA SER A 361 21.50 5.53 0.76
C SER A 361 21.77 6.07 -0.66
N TRP A 362 20.80 6.78 -1.26
CA TRP A 362 20.93 7.36 -2.60
C TRP A 362 21.44 8.81 -2.61
N GLU A 363 21.58 9.45 -1.45
CA GLU A 363 21.96 10.86 -1.35
C GLU A 363 23.47 11.05 -1.47
N ILE A 364 24.24 10.02 -1.15
CA ILE A 364 25.70 10.01 -1.30
C ILE A 364 26.14 9.71 -2.74
N THR A 365 25.24 9.21 -3.58
CA THR A 365 25.48 9.01 -5.01
C THR A 365 25.41 10.34 -5.77
N ASN A 366 26.28 10.51 -6.78
CA ASN A 366 26.40 11.71 -7.61
C ASN A 366 26.78 12.97 -6.83
N ARG A 367 27.73 12.88 -5.89
CA ARG A 367 28.23 14.02 -5.11
C ARG A 367 28.62 15.21 -6.01
N GLU A 368 29.39 14.96 -7.06
CA GLU A 368 29.92 15.99 -7.98
C GLU A 368 28.81 16.82 -8.66
N GLU A 369 27.74 16.18 -9.14
CA GLU A 369 26.59 16.87 -9.72
C GLU A 369 25.87 17.75 -8.69
N ARG A 370 25.80 17.29 -7.44
CA ARG A 370 25.08 17.95 -6.33
C ARG A 370 25.86 19.13 -5.73
N ILE A 371 27.19 19.10 -5.75
CA ILE A 371 28.04 20.21 -5.30
C ILE A 371 28.22 21.30 -6.37
N SER A 372 27.74 21.10 -7.60
CA SER A 372 27.88 22.10 -8.66
C SER A 372 27.20 23.43 -8.30
N LYS A 373 27.93 24.56 -8.49
CA LYS A 373 27.40 25.91 -8.27
C LYS A 373 26.13 26.18 -9.11
N ARG A 374 26.08 25.65 -10.34
CA ARG A 374 24.91 25.76 -11.24
C ARG A 374 23.68 25.05 -10.67
N SER A 375 23.88 23.85 -10.09
CA SER A 375 22.80 23.07 -9.46
C SER A 375 22.24 23.80 -8.24
N LEU A 376 23.10 24.35 -7.38
CA LEU A 376 22.65 25.15 -6.23
C LEU A 376 21.89 26.39 -6.67
N PHE A 377 22.40 27.16 -7.63
CA PHE A 377 21.72 28.35 -8.13
C PHE A 377 20.34 28.01 -8.68
N LYS A 378 20.23 26.95 -9.49
CA LYS A 378 18.94 26.45 -10.02
C LYS A 378 17.96 26.09 -8.89
N ASN A 379 18.42 25.35 -7.87
CA ASN A 379 17.57 24.97 -6.74
C ASN A 379 17.18 26.19 -5.89
N MET A 380 18.06 27.18 -5.74
CA MET A 380 17.77 28.44 -5.06
C MET A 380 16.68 29.22 -5.79
N VAL A 381 16.79 29.40 -7.11
CA VAL A 381 15.76 30.06 -7.93
C VAL A 381 14.41 29.34 -7.80
N TYR A 382 14.38 28.01 -7.91
CA TYR A 382 13.13 27.26 -7.75
C TYR A 382 12.55 27.36 -6.35
N TRP A 383 13.39 27.40 -5.33
CA TRP A 383 12.96 27.58 -3.95
C TRP A 383 12.33 28.97 -3.74
N ILE A 384 13.02 30.04 -4.15
CA ILE A 384 12.53 31.42 -4.07
C ILE A 384 11.22 31.58 -4.85
N TRP A 385 11.19 31.09 -6.09
CA TRP A 385 9.99 31.14 -6.93
C TRP A 385 8.82 30.41 -6.26
N SER A 386 9.04 29.21 -5.73
CA SER A 386 7.98 28.43 -5.09
C SER A 386 7.45 29.13 -3.83
N ILE A 387 8.35 29.67 -3.00
CA ILE A 387 7.97 30.41 -1.79
C ILE A 387 7.21 31.68 -2.12
N SER A 388 7.64 32.43 -3.14
CA SER A 388 6.97 33.67 -3.56
C SER A 388 5.51 33.43 -3.93
N TRP A 389 5.23 32.38 -4.72
CA TRP A 389 3.86 31.96 -5.02
C TRP A 389 3.13 31.39 -3.81
N MET A 390 3.86 30.80 -2.86
CA MET A 390 3.30 30.34 -1.60
C MET A 390 2.96 31.46 -0.62
N LEU A 391 3.29 32.72 -0.88
CA LEU A 391 2.83 33.87 -0.08
C LEU A 391 1.55 34.50 -0.64
N GLY A 392 1.08 34.07 -1.81
CA GLY A 392 -0.08 34.63 -2.51
C GLY A 392 -1.41 33.91 -2.26
N VAL A 393 -2.39 34.24 -3.10
CA VAL A 393 -3.79 33.75 -3.03
C VAL A 393 -3.91 32.22 -3.01
N VAL A 394 -3.01 31.52 -3.71
CA VAL A 394 -2.99 30.06 -3.74
C VAL A 394 -2.78 29.47 -2.35
N SER A 395 -1.79 29.97 -1.61
CA SER A 395 -1.53 29.46 -0.25
C SER A 395 -2.55 29.95 0.75
N TRP A 396 -2.96 31.21 0.70
CA TRP A 396 -4.00 31.68 1.63
C TRP A 396 -5.31 30.92 1.43
N GLY A 397 -5.68 30.65 0.17
CA GLY A 397 -6.78 29.75 -0.16
C GLY A 397 -6.59 28.36 0.45
N ALA A 398 -5.42 27.76 0.26
CA ALA A 398 -5.11 26.43 0.82
C ALA A 398 -5.12 26.42 2.36
N VAL A 399 -4.56 27.44 3.00
CA VAL A 399 -4.47 27.61 4.46
C VAL A 399 -5.88 27.70 5.04
N ILE A 400 -6.70 28.63 4.54
CA ILE A 400 -8.08 28.85 5.00
C ILE A 400 -8.95 27.61 4.73
N GLY A 401 -8.84 27.05 3.52
CA GLY A 401 -9.64 25.91 3.09
C GLY A 401 -9.22 24.57 3.71
N SER A 402 -7.99 24.42 4.20
CA SER A 402 -7.44 23.10 4.58
C SER A 402 -6.87 23.01 5.98
N ILE A 403 -6.37 24.09 6.60
CA ILE A 403 -5.78 23.99 7.94
C ILE A 403 -6.82 23.65 9.01
N PRO A 404 -7.98 24.30 9.08
CA PRO A 404 -9.01 23.96 10.07
C PRO A 404 -9.43 22.48 10.03
N PRO A 405 -9.83 21.90 8.87
CA PRO A 405 -10.20 20.49 8.80
C PRO A 405 -9.01 19.56 9.06
N TYR A 406 -7.79 19.93 8.63
CA TYR A 406 -6.56 19.17 8.95
C TYR A 406 -6.29 19.13 10.45
N MET A 407 -6.34 20.27 11.14
CA MET A 407 -6.08 20.35 12.58
C MET A 407 -7.16 19.60 13.36
N PHE A 408 -8.43 19.75 12.98
CA PHE A 408 -9.52 18.98 13.57
C PHE A 408 -9.28 17.47 13.41
N THR A 409 -8.96 17.03 12.19
CA THR A 409 -8.64 15.63 11.91
C THR A 409 -7.50 15.14 12.79
N ARG A 410 -6.41 15.92 12.85
CA ARG A 410 -5.23 15.61 13.67
C ARG A 410 -5.55 15.50 15.15
N LEU A 411 -6.33 16.44 15.70
CA LEU A 411 -6.72 16.44 17.11
C LEU A 411 -7.55 15.19 17.44
N VAL A 412 -8.54 14.87 16.62
CA VAL A 412 -9.41 13.70 16.80
C VAL A 412 -8.60 12.40 16.68
N THR A 413 -7.77 12.26 15.64
CA THR A 413 -6.97 11.05 15.45
C THR A 413 -5.90 10.88 16.52
N ASN A 414 -5.28 11.97 17.01
CA ASN A 414 -4.33 11.90 18.10
C ASN A 414 -5.00 11.50 19.43
N LYS A 415 -6.21 12.01 19.69
CA LYS A 415 -6.97 11.65 20.89
C LYS A 415 -7.37 10.17 20.87
N LEU A 416 -7.88 9.69 19.74
CA LEU A 416 -8.33 8.31 19.59
C LEU A 416 -7.18 7.31 19.47
N GLY A 417 -6.05 7.74 18.88
CA GLY A 417 -4.82 6.94 18.74
C GLY A 417 -4.02 6.76 20.03
N LYS A 418 -4.44 7.37 21.16
CA LYS A 418 -3.90 7.05 22.49
C LYS A 418 -4.20 5.61 22.90
N ASN A 419 -5.28 5.02 22.38
CA ASN A 419 -5.59 3.62 22.58
C ASN A 419 -4.83 2.78 21.56
N GLU A 420 -4.00 1.83 22.02
CA GLU A 420 -3.18 0.95 21.16
C GLU A 420 -4.01 0.25 20.06
N SER A 421 -5.21 -0.21 20.42
CA SER A 421 -6.14 -0.87 19.48
C SER A 421 -6.54 -0.01 18.28
N ASN A 422 -6.47 1.32 18.39
CA ASN A 422 -6.83 2.25 17.32
C ASN A 422 -5.64 2.60 16.42
N LYS A 423 -4.40 2.28 16.82
CA LYS A 423 -3.23 2.65 16.00
C LYS A 423 -3.22 1.92 14.66
N SER A 424 -3.63 0.66 14.63
CA SER A 424 -3.71 -0.15 13.41
C SER A 424 -4.74 0.35 12.39
N ILE A 425 -5.73 1.15 12.81
CA ILE A 425 -6.74 1.75 11.93
C ILE A 425 -6.54 3.25 11.69
N MET A 426 -5.40 3.82 12.07
CA MET A 426 -5.16 5.26 12.02
C MET A 426 -5.31 5.83 10.60
N GLY A 427 -4.82 5.11 9.58
CA GLY A 427 -4.97 5.50 8.17
C GLY A 427 -6.44 5.60 7.76
N THR A 428 -7.22 4.58 8.12
CA THR A 428 -8.68 4.54 7.89
C THR A 428 -9.39 5.73 8.53
N MET A 429 -9.05 6.05 9.79
CA MET A 429 -9.67 7.18 10.48
C MET A 429 -9.34 8.51 9.82
N LYS A 430 -8.08 8.74 9.44
CA LYS A 430 -7.65 9.94 8.71
C LYS A 430 -8.42 10.08 7.40
N LEU A 431 -8.53 9.00 6.62
CA LEU A 431 -9.22 8.99 5.34
C LEU A 431 -10.72 9.32 5.50
N LEU A 432 -11.44 8.55 6.33
CA LEU A 432 -12.88 8.72 6.50
C LEU A 432 -13.25 10.08 7.10
N LEU A 433 -12.49 10.53 8.11
CA LEU A 433 -12.71 11.83 8.72
C LEU A 433 -12.44 12.96 7.72
N SER A 434 -11.40 12.84 6.88
CA SER A 434 -11.11 13.84 5.86
C SER A 434 -12.20 13.93 4.79
N VAL A 435 -12.74 12.79 4.33
CA VAL A 435 -13.84 12.74 3.35
C VAL A 435 -15.10 13.44 3.88
N LEU A 436 -15.32 13.41 5.20
CA LEU A 436 -16.47 14.06 5.84
C LEU A 436 -16.22 15.54 6.12
N VAL A 437 -15.10 15.87 6.78
CA VAL A 437 -14.88 17.19 7.38
C VAL A 437 -14.55 18.25 6.33
N TYR A 438 -13.77 17.91 5.28
CA TYR A 438 -13.37 18.88 4.27
C TYR A 438 -14.56 19.44 3.47
N PRO A 439 -15.47 18.63 2.91
CA PRO A 439 -16.63 19.17 2.18
C PRO A 439 -17.55 20.03 3.05
N ILE A 440 -17.77 19.62 4.31
CA ILE A 440 -18.57 20.40 5.26
C ILE A 440 -17.91 21.76 5.52
N TRP A 441 -16.60 21.75 5.79
CA TRP A 441 -15.85 22.98 6.01
C TRP A 441 -15.89 23.90 4.78
N TRP A 442 -15.64 23.36 3.59
CA TRP A 442 -15.66 24.13 2.35
C TRP A 442 -17.04 24.75 2.10
N LEU A 443 -18.12 24.00 2.31
CA LEU A 443 -19.47 24.56 2.17
C LEU A 443 -19.73 25.67 3.18
N LEU A 444 -19.33 25.47 4.44
CA LEU A 444 -19.50 26.43 5.53
C LEU A 444 -18.77 27.76 5.28
N ILE A 445 -17.56 27.72 4.72
CA ILE A 445 -16.80 28.95 4.45
C ILE A 445 -17.12 29.59 3.10
N SER A 446 -17.59 28.83 2.11
CA SER A 446 -17.80 29.36 0.75
C SER A 446 -18.99 30.31 0.67
N VAL A 447 -20.06 30.04 1.40
CA VAL A 447 -21.26 30.89 1.45
C VAL A 447 -20.94 32.30 2.00
N PRO A 448 -20.37 32.45 3.21
CA PRO A 448 -20.06 33.77 3.75
C PRO A 448 -18.99 34.50 2.94
N ILE A 449 -17.99 33.79 2.39
CA ILE A 449 -16.94 34.42 1.57
C ILE A 449 -17.50 34.87 0.22
N GLY A 450 -18.35 34.07 -0.42
CA GLY A 450 -19.02 34.45 -1.67
C GLY A 450 -19.94 35.65 -1.48
N TRP A 451 -20.69 35.68 -0.37
CA TRP A 451 -21.48 36.85 0.03
C TRP A 451 -20.60 38.08 0.29
N PHE A 452 -19.51 37.94 1.03
CA PHE A 452 -18.61 39.05 1.36
C PHE A 452 -17.93 39.65 0.11
N ILE A 453 -17.59 38.83 -0.89
CA ILE A 453 -16.95 39.30 -2.13
C ILE A 453 -17.95 40.00 -3.05
N SER A 454 -19.17 39.48 -3.18
CA SER A 454 -20.08 39.79 -4.29
C SER A 454 -21.41 40.41 -3.90
N SER A 455 -21.77 40.44 -2.62
CA SER A 455 -23.03 41.03 -2.19
C SER A 455 -22.94 42.56 -2.27
N PRO A 456 -23.94 43.25 -2.86
CA PRO A 456 -24.02 44.71 -2.82
C PRO A 456 -24.08 45.27 -1.40
N SER A 457 -24.61 44.49 -0.45
CA SER A 457 -24.69 44.86 0.98
C SER A 457 -23.44 44.47 1.79
N SER A 458 -22.38 43.99 1.13
CA SER A 458 -21.15 43.63 1.82
C SER A 458 -20.37 44.88 2.23
N PRO A 459 -19.82 44.94 3.45
CA PRO A 459 -18.93 46.03 3.88
C PRO A 459 -17.69 46.19 2.99
N LEU A 460 -17.34 45.16 2.21
CA LEU A 460 -16.20 45.20 1.29
C LEU A 460 -16.42 46.18 0.12
N GLN A 461 -17.68 46.45 -0.26
CA GLN A 461 -18.00 47.34 -1.37
C GLN A 461 -17.74 48.82 -1.04
N ASP A 462 -17.78 49.16 0.25
CA ASP A 462 -17.53 50.53 0.72
C ASP A 462 -16.03 50.85 0.84
N VAL A 463 -15.15 49.87 0.65
CA VAL A 463 -13.70 50.05 0.75
C VAL A 463 -13.11 50.40 -0.61
N ASN A 464 -12.54 51.60 -0.73
CA ASN A 464 -11.77 52.03 -1.90
C ASN A 464 -10.43 51.27 -2.02
N LEU A 465 -10.49 50.03 -2.49
CA LEU A 465 -9.29 49.23 -2.78
C LEU A 465 -8.79 49.58 -4.20
N PRO A 466 -7.50 49.92 -4.38
CA PRO A 466 -6.90 50.15 -5.69
C PRO A 466 -6.66 48.80 -6.40
N SER A 467 -7.74 48.10 -6.75
CA SER A 467 -7.68 46.79 -7.40
C SER A 467 -8.67 46.70 -8.55
N ILE A 468 -8.21 46.18 -9.68
CA ILE A 468 -9.05 45.84 -10.85
C ILE A 468 -9.87 44.56 -10.57
N ILE A 469 -9.41 43.75 -9.61
CA ILE A 469 -9.93 42.41 -9.35
C ILE A 469 -11.25 42.44 -8.60
N LEU A 470 -11.36 43.26 -7.55
CA LEU A 470 -12.57 43.30 -6.73
C LEU A 470 -13.81 43.76 -7.51
N PRO A 471 -13.78 44.85 -8.32
CA PRO A 471 -14.92 45.26 -9.13
C PRO A 471 -15.37 44.17 -10.13
N LEU A 472 -14.41 43.42 -10.68
CA LEU A 472 -14.68 42.32 -11.61
C LEU A 472 -15.37 41.15 -10.91
N LEU A 473 -14.91 40.81 -9.70
CA LEU A 473 -15.53 39.75 -8.89
C LEU A 473 -16.91 40.15 -8.35
N ALA A 474 -17.09 41.41 -7.95
CA ALA A 474 -18.36 41.94 -7.45
C ALA A 474 -19.49 41.92 -8.51
N GLY A 475 -19.15 41.87 -9.80
CA GLY A 475 -20.11 41.76 -10.90
C GLY A 475 -20.85 40.41 -10.97
N PHE A 476 -20.38 39.38 -10.27
CA PHE A 476 -21.07 38.08 -10.25
C PHE A 476 -22.17 38.04 -9.17
N PRO A 477 -23.28 37.30 -9.38
CA PRO A 477 -24.21 37.00 -8.30
C PRO A 477 -23.52 36.23 -7.17
N TRP A 478 -23.71 36.67 -5.93
CA TRP A 478 -23.02 36.07 -4.78
C TRP A 478 -23.22 34.54 -4.60
N PRO A 479 -24.37 33.92 -4.97
CA PRO A 479 -24.50 32.46 -4.90
C PRO A 479 -23.58 31.76 -5.91
N LEU A 480 -23.40 32.34 -7.10
CA LEU A 480 -22.45 31.84 -8.09
C LEU A 480 -21.01 32.03 -7.61
N MET A 481 -20.71 33.17 -6.98
CA MET A 481 -19.41 33.40 -6.35
C MET A 481 -19.12 32.36 -5.27
N ALA A 482 -20.11 32.00 -4.43
CA ALA A 482 -19.95 30.95 -3.43
C ALA A 482 -19.62 29.59 -4.06
N ILE A 483 -20.20 29.25 -5.23
CA ILE A 483 -19.85 28.02 -5.97
C ILE A 483 -18.42 28.10 -6.53
N ILE A 484 -18.02 29.24 -7.08
CA ILE A 484 -16.65 29.45 -7.58
C ILE A 484 -15.64 29.26 -6.44
N VAL A 485 -15.90 29.87 -5.29
CA VAL A 485 -15.07 29.76 -4.07
C VAL A 485 -15.06 28.32 -3.56
N LEU A 486 -16.20 27.62 -3.56
CA LEU A 486 -16.29 26.21 -3.18
C LEU A 486 -15.35 25.31 -4.01
N LEU A 487 -15.28 25.55 -5.32
CA LEU A 487 -14.37 24.84 -6.22
C LEU A 487 -12.91 25.31 -6.12
N TRP A 488 -12.69 26.55 -5.65
CA TRP A 488 -11.35 27.11 -5.45
C TRP A 488 -10.58 26.41 -4.33
N TRP A 489 -11.23 26.03 -3.21
CA TRP A 489 -10.53 25.41 -2.07
C TRP A 489 -9.73 24.15 -2.40
N PRO A 490 -10.30 23.11 -3.05
CA PRO A 490 -9.53 21.94 -3.45
C PRO A 490 -8.44 22.27 -4.48
N LEU A 491 -8.71 23.23 -5.38
CA LEU A 491 -7.76 23.65 -6.40
C LEU A 491 -6.55 24.35 -5.78
N SER A 492 -6.78 25.31 -4.88
CA SER A 492 -5.73 26.04 -4.18
C SER A 492 -4.91 25.10 -3.31
N ALA A 493 -5.54 24.15 -2.61
CA ALA A 493 -4.84 23.11 -1.85
C ALA A 493 -3.92 22.26 -2.76
N ARG A 494 -4.41 21.82 -3.92
CA ARG A 494 -3.62 21.05 -4.90
C ARG A 494 -2.43 21.85 -5.42
N LEU A 495 -2.64 23.11 -5.78
CA LEU A 495 -1.58 24.00 -6.26
C LEU A 495 -0.54 24.27 -5.15
N HIS A 496 -0.99 24.53 -3.93
CA HIS A 496 -0.13 24.70 -2.77
C HIS A 496 0.73 23.46 -2.52
N LEU A 497 0.16 22.24 -2.56
CA LEU A 497 0.93 21.01 -2.42
C LEU A 497 1.98 20.83 -3.52
N LYS A 498 1.68 21.24 -4.76
CA LYS A 498 2.66 21.23 -5.86
C LYS A 498 3.82 22.21 -5.62
N LEU A 499 3.50 23.43 -5.16
CA LEU A 499 4.50 24.44 -4.81
C LEU A 499 5.35 23.98 -3.62
N TYR A 500 4.71 23.48 -2.56
CA TYR A 500 5.37 22.92 -1.39
C TYR A 500 6.30 21.76 -1.77
N ALA A 501 5.84 20.80 -2.58
CA ALA A 501 6.68 19.69 -3.02
C ALA A 501 7.91 20.15 -3.84
N ARG A 502 7.77 21.22 -4.64
CA ARG A 502 8.90 21.82 -5.37
C ARG A 502 9.84 22.56 -4.42
N ALA A 503 9.32 23.37 -3.51
CA ALA A 503 10.07 24.07 -2.48
C ALA A 503 10.85 23.08 -1.60
N SER A 504 10.20 22.04 -1.06
CA SER A 504 10.84 21.03 -0.21
C SER A 504 11.90 20.21 -0.94
N ARG A 505 11.72 19.90 -2.24
CA ARG A 505 12.77 19.24 -3.03
C ARG A 505 13.98 20.15 -3.24
N SER A 506 13.73 21.41 -3.59
CA SER A 506 14.78 22.40 -3.81
C SER A 506 15.54 22.69 -2.51
N TRP A 507 14.83 22.86 -1.39
CA TRP A 507 15.41 23.04 -0.06
C TRP A 507 16.27 21.86 0.37
N ARG A 508 15.79 20.62 0.17
CA ARG A 508 16.59 19.42 0.45
C ARG A 508 17.86 19.37 -0.39
N ALA A 509 17.79 19.71 -1.67
CA ALA A 509 18.95 19.76 -2.54
C ALA A 509 19.97 20.84 -2.09
N LEU A 510 19.49 22.01 -1.67
CA LEU A 510 20.34 23.08 -1.10
C LEU A 510 21.00 22.63 0.20
N ARG A 511 20.21 22.15 1.17
CA ARG A 511 20.72 21.66 2.47
C ARG A 511 21.75 20.55 2.30
N LEU A 512 21.46 19.60 1.40
CA LEU A 512 22.41 18.54 1.06
C LEU A 512 23.67 19.14 0.44
N GLY A 513 23.56 20.03 -0.55
CA GLY A 513 24.72 20.65 -1.18
C GLY A 513 25.59 21.47 -0.23
N PHE A 514 25.01 22.14 0.78
CA PHE A 514 25.78 22.78 1.85
C PHE A 514 26.46 21.76 2.76
N LYS A 515 25.76 20.70 3.15
CA LYS A 515 26.31 19.61 3.96
C LYS A 515 27.45 18.87 3.27
N LEU A 516 27.35 18.63 1.96
CA LEU A 516 28.41 18.03 1.15
C LEU A 516 29.70 18.88 1.09
N ARG A 517 29.65 20.15 1.54
CA ARG A 517 30.74 21.13 1.56
C ARG A 517 31.24 21.51 2.94
N SER A 518 30.59 21.06 4.03
CA SER A 518 30.94 21.52 5.38
C SER A 518 32.28 20.98 5.89
N GLY A 519 32.76 19.87 5.32
CA GLY A 519 34.01 19.22 5.75
C GLY A 519 33.83 18.25 6.92
N ASP A 520 32.63 18.15 7.50
CA ASP A 520 32.35 17.35 8.72
C ASP A 520 32.30 15.83 8.51
N VAL A 521 32.49 15.34 7.27
CA VAL A 521 32.31 13.93 6.91
C VAL A 521 33.53 13.49 6.10
N ASP A 522 34.15 12.39 6.50
CA ASP A 522 35.17 11.71 5.69
C ASP A 522 34.52 11.04 4.48
N TRP A 523 34.39 11.84 3.42
CA TRP A 523 33.72 11.43 2.19
C TRP A 523 34.44 10.31 1.46
N GLU A 524 35.76 10.26 1.54
CA GLU A 524 36.54 9.26 0.81
C GLU A 524 36.31 7.88 1.42
N SER A 525 36.43 7.78 2.75
CA SER A 525 36.15 6.56 3.49
C SER A 525 34.69 6.12 3.30
N LEU A 526 33.73 7.03 3.50
CA LEU A 526 32.30 6.72 3.41
C LEU A 526 31.91 6.21 2.01
N LEU A 527 32.39 6.86 0.94
CA LEU A 527 32.09 6.44 -0.43
C LEU A 527 32.75 5.11 -0.77
N LYS A 528 33.99 4.88 -0.31
CA LYS A 528 34.70 3.62 -0.50
C LYS A 528 33.99 2.47 0.20
N THR A 529 33.63 2.62 1.47
CA THR A 529 32.87 1.64 2.25
C THR A 529 31.52 1.35 1.61
N HIS A 530 30.78 2.40 1.22
CA HIS A 530 29.48 2.22 0.56
C HIS A 530 29.59 1.50 -0.78
N ALA A 531 30.55 1.86 -1.63
CA ALA A 531 30.74 1.23 -2.93
C ALA A 531 31.17 -0.24 -2.79
N SER A 532 32.09 -0.53 -1.86
CA SER A 532 32.54 -1.88 -1.54
C SER A 532 31.37 -2.75 -1.06
N LEU A 533 30.58 -2.28 -0.09
CA LEU A 533 29.41 -3.02 0.40
C LEU A 533 28.35 -3.19 -0.69
N ALA A 534 28.08 -2.16 -1.50
CA ALA A 534 27.09 -2.26 -2.57
C ALA A 534 27.50 -3.27 -3.65
N GLN A 535 28.80 -3.34 -3.98
CA GLN A 535 29.36 -4.34 -4.88
C GLN A 535 29.27 -5.74 -4.28
N GLU A 536 29.70 -5.91 -3.03
CA GLU A 536 29.65 -7.19 -2.31
C GLU A 536 28.23 -7.73 -2.21
N LEU A 537 27.26 -6.90 -1.79
CA LEU A 537 25.86 -7.28 -1.74
C LEU A 537 25.28 -7.62 -3.12
N ALA A 538 25.75 -6.94 -4.17
CA ALA A 538 25.31 -7.21 -5.54
C ALA A 538 25.87 -8.54 -6.08
N THR A 539 27.03 -8.99 -5.60
CA THR A 539 27.67 -10.25 -6.01
C THR A 539 27.14 -11.47 -5.28
N ILE A 540 26.54 -11.33 -4.08
CA ILE A 540 25.89 -12.46 -3.37
C ILE A 540 24.89 -13.17 -4.29
N GLY A 541 24.07 -12.40 -5.00
CA GLY A 541 23.10 -12.94 -5.95
C GLY A 541 23.65 -13.26 -7.34
N ALA A 542 24.94 -13.03 -7.60
CA ALA A 542 25.52 -13.26 -8.92
C ALA A 542 25.72 -14.77 -9.15
N GLY A 543 25.22 -15.28 -10.27
CA GLY A 543 25.25 -16.71 -10.57
C GLY A 543 24.17 -17.52 -9.84
N LEU A 544 23.23 -16.88 -9.16
CA LEU A 544 22.05 -17.55 -8.58
C LEU A 544 20.81 -17.31 -9.45
N VAL A 545 19.91 -18.29 -9.47
CA VAL A 545 18.53 -18.17 -9.95
C VAL A 545 17.71 -17.62 -8.79
N LEU A 546 17.18 -16.41 -8.93
CA LEU A 546 16.49 -15.66 -7.88
C LEU A 546 15.06 -15.27 -8.33
N PRO A 547 14.17 -14.90 -7.37
CA PRO A 547 12.80 -14.50 -7.70
C PRO A 547 12.68 -13.53 -8.87
N GLY A 548 11.87 -13.89 -9.86
CA GLY A 548 11.63 -13.10 -11.08
C GLY A 548 12.68 -13.24 -12.18
N ASP A 549 13.64 -14.16 -12.04
CA ASP A 549 14.43 -14.63 -13.19
C ASP A 549 13.58 -15.53 -14.11
N PRO A 550 13.87 -15.61 -15.43
CA PRO A 550 13.05 -16.39 -16.37
C PRO A 550 12.96 -17.90 -16.05
N ASP A 551 14.01 -18.42 -15.42
CA ASP A 551 14.13 -19.81 -14.98
C ASP A 551 13.77 -20.01 -13.49
N TRP A 552 13.31 -18.95 -12.82
CA TRP A 552 12.81 -19.05 -11.45
C TRP A 552 11.58 -19.96 -11.39
N LEU A 553 11.62 -20.95 -10.50
CA LEU A 553 10.47 -21.76 -10.16
C LEU A 553 9.98 -21.31 -8.79
N ASP A 554 8.74 -20.82 -8.72
CA ASP A 554 8.19 -20.41 -7.43
C ASP A 554 8.14 -21.61 -6.47
N PRO A 555 8.46 -21.38 -5.18
CA PRO A 555 8.50 -22.44 -4.20
C PRO A 555 7.12 -23.06 -4.03
N LYS A 556 7.10 -24.37 -3.76
CA LYS A 556 5.88 -25.06 -3.33
C LYS A 556 5.45 -24.51 -1.96
N PRO A 557 4.16 -24.61 -1.62
CA PRO A 557 3.70 -24.17 -0.30
C PRO A 557 4.42 -24.86 0.84
N GLY A 558 4.83 -24.04 1.80
CA GLY A 558 5.69 -24.47 2.92
C GLY A 558 7.18 -24.45 2.65
N VAL A 559 7.60 -24.08 1.44
CA VAL A 559 9.00 -23.85 1.08
C VAL A 559 9.24 -22.34 0.96
N ASP A 560 10.29 -21.84 1.60
CA ASP A 560 10.68 -20.43 1.51
C ASP A 560 11.53 -20.18 0.24
N ASP A 561 11.61 -18.93 -0.19
CA ASP A 561 12.27 -18.56 -1.45
C ASP A 561 13.72 -19.04 -1.49
N TRP A 562 14.47 -18.91 -0.39
CA TRP A 562 15.89 -19.27 -0.35
C TRP A 562 16.14 -20.78 -0.53
N GLN A 563 15.18 -21.63 -0.19
CA GLN A 563 15.33 -23.09 -0.27
C GLN A 563 15.27 -23.61 -1.71
N VAL A 564 14.71 -22.83 -2.64
CA VAL A 564 14.64 -23.16 -4.07
C VAL A 564 15.64 -22.35 -4.91
N VAL A 565 16.43 -21.48 -4.28
CA VAL A 565 17.55 -20.81 -4.93
C VAL A 565 18.58 -21.86 -5.35
N ARG A 566 19.04 -21.74 -6.59
CA ARG A 566 20.05 -22.63 -7.18
C ARG A 566 21.06 -21.83 -7.97
N SER A 567 22.25 -22.40 -8.15
CA SER A 567 23.24 -21.83 -9.06
C SER A 567 22.75 -21.92 -10.51
N ARG A 568 23.11 -20.92 -11.31
CA ARG A 568 22.88 -20.85 -12.76
C ARG A 568 23.84 -21.73 -13.53
#